data_AF-A0A5A5RMH7-F1
#
_entry.id   AF-A0A5A5RMH7-F1
#
_cell.length_a   1.000
_cell.length_b   1.000
_cell.length_c   1.000
_cell.angle_alpha   90.00
_cell.angle_beta   90.00
_cell.angle_gamma   90.00
#
_symmetry.space_group_name_H-M   'P 1'
#
loop_
_entity.id
_entity.type
_entity.pdbx_description
1 polymer ?
#
loop_
_entity_poly.entity_id
_entity_poly.type
_entity_poly.pdbx_seq_one_letter_code
_entity_poly.pdbx_strand_id
1 'polypeptide(L)'
;MLVAERHIIKKGHRFWAEIDNLSWQSKNLDNSANYLIRQNFIYGHGYLTYNQMASLMKKTEQYQALPAKVSQQVLRGLDKNWQSFFAASSEFKSHPDKFLGKLKIPGYKEPKKGRNLLVYTIQAISKVGRRQGIVKLSPDFNCLADESSGAHSRSQNSS
;
A
#
# COMPACT_ATOMS: atom_id res chain seq x y z
N MET A 1 -3.73 -9.49 23.78
CA MET A 1 -4.24 -8.23 23.17
C MET A 1 -3.07 -7.56 22.48
N LEU A 2 -3.13 -7.33 21.18
CA LEU A 2 -2.09 -6.58 20.45
C LEU A 2 -2.48 -5.10 20.49
N VAL A 3 -1.57 -4.25 20.97
CA VAL A 3 -1.77 -2.79 20.99
C VAL A 3 -1.18 -2.22 19.70
N ALA A 4 -1.97 -1.40 19.00
CA ALA A 4 -1.51 -0.69 17.81
C ALA A 4 -1.45 0.80 18.09
N GLU A 5 -0.38 1.45 17.66
CA GLU A 5 -0.24 2.89 17.70
C GLU A 5 -0.78 3.52 16.41
N ARG A 6 -1.43 4.67 16.53
CA ARG A 6 -2.03 5.39 15.39
C ARG A 6 -1.70 6.87 15.47
N HIS A 7 -1.04 7.37 14.44
CA HIS A 7 -0.84 8.80 14.21
C HIS A 7 -1.72 9.29 13.07
N ILE A 8 -2.31 10.48 13.22
CA ILE A 8 -3.14 11.11 12.18
C ILE A 8 -2.39 12.32 11.64
N ILE A 9 -1.93 12.23 10.40
CA ILE A 9 -1.21 13.31 9.72
C ILE A 9 -2.20 14.21 9.00
N LYS A 10 -2.30 15.46 9.42
CA LYS A 10 -3.18 16.49 8.82
C LYS A 10 -2.48 17.19 7.64
N LYS A 11 -3.25 17.88 6.79
CA LYS A 11 -2.74 18.57 5.58
C LYS A 11 -1.60 19.56 5.80
N GLY A 12 -1.57 20.23 6.96
CA GLY A 12 -0.51 21.17 7.31
C GLY A 12 0.80 20.52 7.78
N HIS A 13 0.84 19.20 7.91
CA HIS A 13 2.04 18.50 8.35
C HIS A 13 3.09 18.48 7.23
N ARG A 14 4.37 18.69 7.59
CA ARG A 14 5.48 18.74 6.62
C ARG A 14 5.60 17.52 5.70
N PHE A 15 5.17 16.35 6.16
CA PHE A 15 5.20 15.09 5.39
C PHE A 15 3.90 14.76 4.66
N TRP A 16 2.85 15.58 4.79
CA TRP A 16 1.53 15.25 4.24
C TRP A 16 1.55 15.09 2.72
N ALA A 17 2.13 16.07 2.01
CA ALA A 17 2.13 16.10 0.54
C ALA A 17 2.82 14.86 -0.06
N GLU A 18 3.89 14.41 0.58
CA GLU A 18 4.62 13.24 0.12
C GLU A 18 3.90 11.93 0.41
N ILE A 19 3.34 11.76 1.60
CA ILE A 19 2.55 10.56 1.93
C ILE A 19 1.33 10.47 1.01
N ASP A 20 0.71 11.61 0.70
CA ASP A 20 -0.38 11.70 -0.27
C ASP A 20 0.07 11.27 -1.68
N ASN A 21 1.23 11.75 -2.14
CA ASN A 21 1.82 11.36 -3.42
C ASN A 21 2.16 9.86 -3.48
N LEU A 22 2.77 9.29 -2.44
CA LEU A 22 3.05 7.85 -2.40
C LEU A 22 1.76 7.03 -2.42
N SER A 23 0.71 7.49 -1.73
CA SER A 23 -0.59 6.83 -1.71
C SER A 23 -1.29 6.92 -3.07
N TRP A 24 -1.05 7.99 -3.82
CA TRP A 24 -1.45 8.14 -5.21
C TRP A 24 -0.71 7.18 -6.14
N GLN A 25 0.61 7.05 -6.03
CA GLN A 25 1.40 6.11 -6.83
C GLN A 25 1.02 4.66 -6.55
N SER A 26 0.75 4.32 -5.28
CA SER A 26 0.22 3.01 -4.90
C SER A 26 -1.13 2.72 -5.57
N LYS A 27 -2.00 3.72 -5.70
CA LYS A 27 -3.26 3.60 -6.45
C LYS A 27 -3.01 3.36 -7.94
N ASN A 28 -2.04 4.04 -8.54
CA ASN A 28 -1.72 3.85 -9.95
C ASN A 28 -1.22 2.43 -10.24
N LEU A 29 -0.30 1.92 -9.40
CA LEU A 29 0.19 0.55 -9.50
C LEU A 29 -0.96 -0.48 -9.34
N ASP A 30 -1.80 -0.31 -8.33
CA ASP A 30 -2.96 -1.17 -8.07
C ASP A 30 -3.92 -1.20 -9.27
N ASN A 31 -4.31 -0.03 -9.79
CA ASN A 31 -5.21 0.07 -10.94
C ASN A 31 -4.59 -0.53 -12.22
N SER A 32 -3.31 -0.25 -12.52
CA SER A 32 -2.62 -0.80 -13.70
C SER A 32 -2.51 -2.33 -13.63
N ALA A 33 -2.15 -2.86 -12.46
CA ALA A 33 -2.09 -4.29 -12.24
C ALA A 33 -3.48 -4.94 -12.34
N ASN A 34 -4.50 -4.32 -11.73
CA ASN A 34 -5.86 -4.82 -11.75
C ASN A 34 -6.46 -4.77 -13.16
N TYR A 35 -6.10 -3.78 -13.98
CA TYR A 35 -6.49 -3.73 -15.38
C TYR A 35 -6.07 -5.02 -16.11
N LEU A 36 -4.79 -5.41 -16.00
CA LEU A 36 -4.29 -6.62 -16.65
C LEU A 36 -5.03 -7.87 -16.17
N ILE A 37 -5.22 -8.04 -14.86
CA ILE A 37 -5.97 -9.17 -14.31
C ILE A 37 -7.42 -9.18 -14.84
N ARG A 38 -8.10 -8.03 -14.83
CA ARG A 38 -9.50 -7.92 -15.29
C ARG A 38 -9.61 -8.24 -16.77
N GLN A 39 -8.73 -7.71 -17.63
CA GLN A 39 -8.75 -8.03 -19.06
C GLN A 39 -8.57 -9.54 -19.26
N ASN A 40 -7.55 -10.13 -18.62
CA ASN A 40 -7.27 -11.56 -18.73
C ASN A 40 -8.46 -12.42 -18.27
N PHE A 41 -9.09 -12.03 -17.17
CA PHE A 41 -10.26 -12.74 -16.62
C PHE A 41 -11.51 -12.60 -17.50
N ILE A 42 -11.82 -11.38 -17.96
CA ILE A 42 -13.01 -11.10 -18.77
C ILE A 42 -12.95 -11.79 -20.13
N TYR A 43 -11.76 -11.83 -20.76
CA TYR A 43 -11.57 -12.48 -22.06
C TYR A 43 -11.26 -13.98 -21.96
N GLY A 44 -11.36 -14.58 -20.78
CA GLY A 44 -11.24 -16.03 -20.62
C GLY A 44 -9.81 -16.58 -20.62
N HIS A 45 -8.80 -15.72 -20.52
CA HIS A 45 -7.39 -16.12 -20.39
C HIS A 45 -7.00 -16.54 -18.96
N GLY A 46 -7.93 -16.47 -18.01
CA GLY A 46 -7.75 -16.91 -16.63
C GLY A 46 -7.26 -15.83 -15.66
N TYR A 47 -6.80 -16.25 -14.49
CA TYR A 47 -6.29 -15.36 -13.44
C TYR A 47 -4.76 -15.25 -13.49
N LEU A 48 -4.24 -14.02 -13.45
CA LEU A 48 -2.81 -13.77 -13.30
C LEU A 48 -2.45 -13.74 -11.81
N THR A 49 -1.66 -14.72 -11.39
CA THR A 49 -1.20 -14.85 -10.00
C THR A 49 -0.30 -13.70 -9.57
N TYR A 50 -0.15 -13.51 -8.25
CA TYR A 50 0.84 -12.59 -7.69
C TYR A 50 2.24 -12.69 -8.35
N ASN A 51 2.77 -13.90 -8.55
CA ASN A 51 4.12 -14.06 -9.10
C ASN A 51 4.21 -13.60 -10.56
N GLN A 52 3.19 -13.89 -11.37
CA GLN A 52 3.10 -13.42 -12.75
C GLN A 52 3.00 -11.89 -12.78
N MET A 53 2.12 -11.31 -11.96
CA MET A 53 1.96 -9.85 -11.88
C MET A 53 3.20 -9.14 -11.35
N ALA A 54 3.89 -9.70 -10.36
CA ALA A 54 5.14 -9.15 -9.86
C ALA A 54 6.22 -9.14 -10.95
N SER A 55 6.29 -10.18 -11.78
CA SER A 55 7.20 -10.23 -12.94
C SER A 55 6.84 -9.19 -14.00
N LEU A 56 5.56 -9.14 -14.41
CA LEU A 56 5.05 -8.22 -15.44
C LEU A 56 5.23 -6.75 -15.04
N MET A 57 4.90 -6.40 -13.80
CA MET A 57 4.92 -5.02 -13.34
C MET A 57 6.33 -4.51 -13.05
N LYS A 58 7.33 -5.38 -12.81
CA LYS A 58 8.65 -4.99 -12.30
C LYS A 58 9.35 -3.89 -13.10
N LYS A 59 9.14 -3.86 -14.42
CA LYS A 59 9.75 -2.88 -15.34
C LYS A 59 8.85 -1.68 -15.67
N THR A 60 7.64 -1.62 -15.10
CA THR A 60 6.70 -0.52 -15.34
C THR A 60 7.05 0.69 -14.48
N GLU A 61 6.73 1.87 -15.00
CA GLU A 61 6.86 3.14 -14.27
C GLU A 61 6.09 3.09 -12.94
N GLN A 62 4.87 2.55 -12.93
CA GLN A 62 4.02 2.52 -11.74
C GLN A 62 4.63 1.66 -10.62
N TYR A 63 5.35 0.58 -10.98
CA TYR A 63 6.06 -0.24 -10.00
C TYR A 63 7.31 0.46 -9.48
N GLN A 64 8.05 1.15 -10.35
CA GLN A 64 9.30 1.84 -10.03
C GLN A 64 9.10 3.17 -9.31
N ALA A 65 7.90 3.76 -9.39
CA ALA A 65 7.49 4.95 -8.65
C ALA A 65 7.43 4.75 -7.13
N LEU A 66 7.57 3.51 -6.64
CA LEU A 66 7.57 3.15 -5.23
C LEU A 66 8.79 2.27 -4.92
N PRO A 67 9.24 2.22 -3.65
CA PRO A 67 10.23 1.23 -3.24
C PRO A 67 9.74 -0.18 -3.56
N ALA A 68 10.61 -1.01 -4.15
CA ALA A 68 10.24 -2.33 -4.66
C ALA A 68 9.47 -3.20 -3.65
N LYS A 69 9.83 -3.15 -2.36
CA LYS A 69 9.14 -3.89 -1.29
C LYS A 69 7.71 -3.39 -1.06
N VAL A 70 7.48 -2.08 -1.20
CA VAL A 70 6.15 -1.48 -1.09
C VAL A 70 5.31 -1.87 -2.31
N SER A 71 5.88 -1.78 -3.52
CA SER A 71 5.22 -2.22 -4.75
C SER A 71 4.77 -3.68 -4.67
N GLN A 72 5.61 -4.57 -4.13
CA GLN A 72 5.24 -5.97 -3.89
C GLN A 72 4.06 -6.11 -2.91
N GLN A 73 3.99 -5.31 -1.85
CA GLN A 73 2.85 -5.35 -0.92
C GLN A 73 1.56 -4.86 -1.56
N VAL A 74 1.62 -3.85 -2.44
CA VAL A 74 0.47 -3.40 -3.23
C VAL A 74 -0.08 -4.55 -4.08
N LEU A 75 0.80 -5.25 -4.82
CA LEU A 75 0.40 -6.40 -5.64
C LEU A 75 -0.14 -7.57 -4.80
N ARG A 76 0.39 -7.80 -3.59
CA ARG A 76 -0.15 -8.80 -2.65
C ARG A 76 -1.53 -8.43 -2.13
N GLY A 77 -1.77 -7.14 -1.85
CA GLY A 77 -3.09 -6.65 -1.47
C GLY A 77 -4.12 -6.90 -2.57
N LEU A 78 -3.74 -6.61 -3.82
CA LEU A 78 -4.58 -6.89 -4.98
C LEU A 78 -4.85 -8.40 -5.16
N ASP A 79 -3.83 -9.24 -5.04
CA ASP A 79 -3.98 -10.71 -5.13
C ASP A 79 -4.96 -11.26 -4.08
N LYS A 80 -4.86 -10.77 -2.83
CA LYS A 80 -5.82 -11.13 -1.76
C LYS A 80 -7.25 -10.70 -2.07
N ASN A 81 -7.44 -9.53 -2.69
CA ASN A 81 -8.77 -9.06 -3.08
C ASN A 81 -9.39 -10.00 -4.14
N TRP A 82 -8.59 -10.44 -5.11
CA TRP A 82 -9.02 -11.41 -6.11
C TRP A 82 -9.30 -12.80 -5.53
N GLN A 83 -8.43 -13.30 -4.65
CA GLN A 83 -8.67 -14.56 -3.94
C GLN A 83 -9.97 -14.52 -3.13
N SER A 84 -10.23 -13.41 -2.45
CA SER A 84 -11.48 -13.21 -1.70
C SER A 84 -12.70 -13.23 -2.62
N PHE A 85 -12.60 -12.60 -3.80
CA PHE A 85 -13.65 -12.66 -4.82
C PHE A 85 -13.88 -14.10 -5.30
N PHE A 86 -12.83 -14.89 -5.56
CA PHE A 86 -12.99 -16.28 -5.99
C PHE A 86 -13.61 -17.15 -4.91
N ALA A 87 -13.15 -17.03 -3.66
CA ALA A 87 -13.70 -17.76 -2.53
C ALA A 87 -15.19 -17.46 -2.35
N ALA A 88 -15.55 -16.18 -2.33
CA ALA A 88 -16.95 -15.78 -2.16
C ALA A 88 -17.81 -16.09 -3.40
N SER A 89 -17.26 -16.09 -4.61
CA SER A 89 -17.95 -16.57 -5.82
C SER A 89 -18.20 -18.07 -5.79
N SER A 90 -17.30 -18.86 -5.19
CA SER A 90 -17.50 -20.29 -4.98
C SER A 90 -18.59 -20.53 -3.95
N GLU A 91 -18.55 -19.84 -2.81
CA GLU A 91 -19.56 -19.94 -1.76
C GLU A 91 -20.95 -19.53 -2.26
N PHE A 92 -21.05 -18.46 -3.06
CA PHE A 92 -22.31 -18.01 -3.65
C PHE A 92 -22.98 -19.07 -4.54
N LYS A 93 -22.20 -19.93 -5.22
CA LYS A 93 -22.76 -21.01 -6.04
C LYS A 93 -23.47 -22.07 -5.19
N SER A 94 -22.95 -22.34 -3.99
CA SER A 94 -23.49 -23.35 -3.07
C SER A 94 -24.55 -22.78 -2.12
N HIS A 95 -24.39 -21.53 -1.70
CA HIS A 95 -25.19 -20.87 -0.68
C HIS A 95 -25.56 -19.43 -1.09
N PRO A 96 -26.37 -19.25 -2.15
CA PRO A 96 -26.74 -17.93 -2.65
C PRO A 96 -27.54 -17.10 -1.62
N ASP A 97 -28.24 -17.76 -0.69
CA ASP A 97 -29.03 -17.17 0.39
C ASP A 97 -28.20 -16.37 1.40
N LYS A 98 -26.91 -16.68 1.54
CA LYS A 98 -25.97 -15.95 2.42
C LYS A 98 -25.58 -14.58 1.87
N PHE A 99 -25.97 -14.24 0.65
CA PHE A 99 -25.54 -13.02 -0.04
C PHE A 99 -26.74 -12.19 -0.50
N LEU A 100 -26.60 -10.87 -0.39
CA LEU A 100 -27.62 -9.91 -0.83
C LEU A 100 -27.66 -9.73 -2.36
N GLY A 101 -26.75 -10.36 -3.09
CA GLY A 101 -26.70 -10.29 -4.55
C GLY A 101 -25.40 -10.86 -5.12
N LYS A 102 -25.33 -10.84 -6.46
CA LYS A 102 -24.18 -11.37 -7.20
C LYS A 102 -22.92 -10.56 -6.90
N LEU A 103 -21.82 -11.28 -6.64
CA LEU A 103 -20.52 -10.67 -6.41
C LEU A 103 -19.97 -9.99 -7.67
N LYS A 104 -19.30 -8.86 -7.46
CA LYS A 104 -18.63 -8.09 -8.51
C LYS A 104 -17.13 -8.35 -8.44
N ILE A 105 -16.49 -8.49 -9.61
CA ILE A 105 -15.03 -8.56 -9.70
C ILE A 105 -14.38 -7.30 -9.11
N PRO A 106 -13.18 -7.40 -8.51
CA PRO A 106 -12.48 -6.25 -7.92
C PRO A 106 -12.43 -5.05 -8.85
N GLY A 107 -13.00 -3.93 -8.39
CA GLY A 107 -13.10 -2.69 -9.17
C GLY A 107 -11.81 -1.87 -9.17
N TYR A 108 -11.79 -0.81 -9.97
CA TYR A 108 -10.71 0.18 -9.94
C TYR A 108 -10.95 1.19 -8.80
N LYS A 109 -9.85 1.72 -8.27
CA LYS A 109 -9.87 2.88 -7.39
C LYS A 109 -10.12 4.16 -8.21
N GLU A 110 -10.70 5.17 -7.59
CA GLU A 110 -11.10 6.41 -8.27
C GLU A 110 -9.89 7.10 -8.94
N PRO A 111 -9.96 7.45 -10.24
CA PRO A 111 -8.80 7.90 -10.99
C PRO A 111 -8.18 9.22 -10.54
N LYS A 112 -8.99 10.22 -10.11
CA LYS A 112 -8.56 11.62 -9.90
C LYS A 112 -8.22 11.94 -8.44
N LYS A 113 -8.94 11.34 -7.51
CA LYS A 113 -8.91 11.60 -6.07
C LYS A 113 -8.68 10.34 -5.24
N GLY A 114 -8.70 9.16 -5.87
CA GLY A 114 -8.45 7.90 -5.19
C GLY A 114 -7.03 7.81 -4.61
N ARG A 115 -6.89 7.05 -3.53
CA ARG A 115 -5.62 6.69 -2.89
C ARG A 115 -5.63 5.20 -2.59
N ASN A 116 -4.46 4.63 -2.37
CA ASN A 116 -4.33 3.25 -1.93
C ASN A 116 -3.53 3.16 -0.64
N LEU A 117 -3.75 2.07 0.09
CA LEU A 117 -2.97 1.73 1.27
C LEU A 117 -1.51 1.51 0.88
N LEU A 118 -0.60 2.05 1.67
CA LEU A 118 0.82 1.73 1.62
C LEU A 118 1.15 0.85 2.82
N VAL A 119 1.76 -0.30 2.56
CA VAL A 119 2.18 -1.23 3.61
C VAL A 119 3.71 -1.30 3.62
N TYR A 120 4.29 -0.83 4.72
CA TYR A 120 5.72 -0.93 4.98
C TYR A 120 5.94 -2.05 5.99
N THR A 121 6.51 -3.17 5.53
CA THR A 121 6.94 -4.22 6.45
C THR A 121 8.18 -3.75 7.22
N ILE A 122 8.45 -4.35 8.39
CA ILE A 122 9.67 -4.05 9.15
C ILE A 122 10.95 -4.23 8.33
N GLN A 123 10.92 -5.10 7.32
CA GLN A 123 12.01 -5.34 6.38
C GLN A 123 12.17 -4.24 5.32
N ALA A 124 11.13 -3.43 5.10
CA ALA A 124 11.17 -2.26 4.22
C ALA A 124 11.74 -1.02 4.93
N ILE A 125 11.81 -1.03 6.26
CA ILE A 125 12.34 0.08 7.06
C ILE A 125 13.84 -0.16 7.34
N SER A 126 14.65 0.89 7.18
CA SER A 126 16.09 0.83 7.50
C SER A 126 16.30 0.57 8.99
N LYS A 127 17.11 -0.45 9.33
CA LYS A 127 17.52 -0.71 10.73
C LYS A 127 18.29 0.47 11.32
N VAL A 128 19.14 1.11 10.53
CA VAL A 128 19.95 2.26 10.96
C VAL A 128 19.06 3.48 11.18
N GLY A 129 18.19 3.78 10.22
CA GLY A 129 17.22 4.88 10.34
C GLY A 129 16.34 4.70 11.57
N ARG A 130 15.82 3.49 11.80
CA ARG A 130 14.98 3.21 12.97
C ARG A 130 15.69 3.49 14.30
N ARG A 131 16.99 3.19 14.43
CA ARG A 131 17.77 3.51 15.64
C ARG A 131 17.94 5.02 15.86
N GLN A 132 17.84 5.80 14.80
CA GLN A 132 17.92 7.26 14.82
C GLN A 132 16.53 7.91 14.91
N GLY A 133 15.45 7.12 15.05
CA GLY A 133 14.09 7.64 14.97
C GLY A 133 13.77 8.19 13.58
N ILE A 134 14.22 7.53 12.51
CA ILE A 134 13.98 7.93 11.11
C ILE A 134 13.36 6.75 10.35
N VAL A 135 12.25 7.01 9.65
CA VAL A 135 11.64 6.08 8.71
C VAL A 135 11.83 6.62 7.29
N LYS A 136 12.46 5.81 6.44
CA LYS A 136 12.69 6.13 5.03
C LYS A 136 11.56 5.54 4.18
N LEU A 137 10.64 6.37 3.66
CA LEU A 137 9.45 5.90 2.93
C LEU A 137 9.66 5.82 1.41
N SER A 138 10.68 6.51 0.87
CA SER A 138 11.08 6.50 -0.54
C SER A 138 12.61 6.68 -0.64
N PRO A 139 13.26 6.39 -1.79
CA PRO A 139 14.70 6.60 -1.97
C PRO A 139 15.17 8.02 -1.62
N ASP A 140 14.30 9.01 -1.76
CA ASP A 140 14.61 10.43 -1.58
C ASP A 140 14.09 11.02 -0.25
N PHE A 141 13.50 10.20 0.64
CA PHE A 141 12.75 10.73 1.79
C PHE A 141 12.99 10.07 3.15
N ASN A 142 13.24 10.90 4.15
CA ASN A 142 13.33 10.54 5.56
C ASN A 142 12.24 11.27 6.38
N CYS A 143 11.32 10.55 7.03
CA CYS A 143 10.48 11.11 8.08
C CYS A 143 11.04 10.79 9.46
N LEU A 144 11.06 11.76 10.38
CA LEU A 144 11.33 11.47 11.80
C LEU A 144 10.17 10.64 12.35
N ALA A 145 10.49 9.55 13.01
CA ALA A 145 9.59 8.58 13.61
C ALA A 145 8.99 9.07 14.93
N ASP A 146 9.55 10.12 15.54
CA ASP A 146 9.11 10.60 16.85
C ASP A 146 9.41 12.10 17.04
N GLU A 147 8.38 12.91 17.30
CA GLU A 147 8.51 14.28 17.82
C GLU A 147 8.13 14.33 19.32
N SER A 148 8.03 13.18 20.00
CA SER A 148 7.60 13.12 21.41
C SER A 148 8.73 13.28 22.45
N SER A 149 9.97 13.55 22.04
CA SER A 149 11.09 13.80 22.97
C SER A 149 11.82 15.10 22.64
N GLY A 150 11.19 16.22 22.98
CA GLY A 150 11.74 17.56 22.82
C GLY A 150 11.36 18.47 23.99
N ALA A 151 11.92 18.23 25.18
CA ALA A 151 12.11 19.26 26.20
C ALA A 151 13.13 18.75 27.23
N HIS A 152 14.39 19.15 27.09
CA HIS A 152 15.30 19.53 28.19
C HIS A 152 16.55 20.15 27.54
N SER A 153 16.40 21.38 27.04
CA SER A 153 17.54 22.27 26.83
C SER A 153 18.07 22.67 28.20
N ARG A 154 19.14 22.02 28.67
CA ARG A 154 20.03 22.65 29.65
C ARG A 154 20.98 23.54 28.86
N SER A 155 20.70 24.84 28.92
CA SER A 155 21.72 25.86 28.71
C SER A 155 22.80 25.66 29.77
N GLN A 156 24.04 25.45 29.36
CA GLN A 156 25.17 25.93 30.14
C GLN A 156 25.98 26.84 29.24
N ASN A 157 25.78 28.14 29.46
CA ASN A 157 26.75 29.16 29.12
C ASN A 157 27.64 29.35 30.37
N SER A 158 28.95 29.22 30.14
CA SER A 158 30.05 30.05 30.64
C SER A 158 30.02 30.56 32.08
N SER A 159 31.00 30.12 32.88
CA SER A 159 32.24 30.86 33.19
C SER A 159 33.20 30.01 34.02
#